data_AF-A0A1Y2TC01-F1
#
_entry.id   AF-A0A1Y2TC01-F1
#
_cell.length_a   1.000
_cell.length_b   1.000
_cell.length_c   1.000
_cell.angle_alpha   90.00
_cell.angle_beta   90.00
_cell.angle_gamma   90.00
#
_symmetry.space_group_name_H-M   'P 1'
#
loop_
_entity.id
_entity.type
_entity.pdbx_description
1 polymer ?
#
loop_
_entity_poly.entity_id
_entity_poly.type
_entity_poly.pdbx_seq_one_letter_code
_entity_poly.pdbx_strand_id
1 'polypeptide(L)'
;MYLSNKVYTTKGKGNEADKKSNIPSEMVDYEVSAAKDVGSHVSQLLRTIGNWSRPSGHGLYMFRSMFVASSTAALVGLATAAAAGIVTGSGSLGFLLGSCVGFVGGSVHYYRQCLRQALVSLDEHPSLMQLHLAYNFPWLGYQHLHRCQLRSENWRGGSFSRQGNLIAAWMSASGALDEIHDRKTALILEAIVKQEAAKGLIEDREE
;
A
#
# COMPACT_ATOMS: atom_id res chain seq x y z
N MET A 1 -31.71 -46.20 -21.60
CA MET A 1 -31.26 -47.60 -21.52
C MET A 1 -30.55 -47.92 -22.83
N TYR A 2 -29.22 -48.07 -22.81
CA TYR A 2 -28.25 -48.57 -23.83
C TYR A 2 -26.87 -48.11 -23.28
N LEU A 3 -26.29 -48.75 -22.27
CA LEU A 3 -25.45 -49.96 -22.28
C LEU A 3 -24.35 -50.02 -23.34
N SER A 4 -23.11 -49.85 -22.85
CA SER A 4 -22.01 -50.83 -22.90
C SER A 4 -21.06 -50.83 -24.10
N ASN A 5 -19.77 -50.53 -23.86
CA ASN A 5 -18.65 -51.50 -23.80
C ASN A 5 -17.29 -50.74 -23.81
N LYS A 6 -16.40 -50.92 -22.80
CA LYS A 6 -15.32 -51.94 -22.69
C LYS A 6 -14.18 -51.69 -23.72
N VAL A 7 -12.86 -51.68 -23.47
CA VAL A 7 -11.91 -52.52 -22.69
C VAL A 7 -10.49 -51.92 -22.91
N TYR A 8 -9.73 -51.57 -21.86
CA TYR A 8 -8.47 -52.17 -21.32
C TYR A 8 -7.12 -52.16 -22.11
N THR A 9 -6.11 -51.57 -21.43
CA THR A 9 -4.64 -51.89 -21.32
C THR A 9 -3.76 -51.87 -22.58
N THR A 10 -2.52 -51.36 -22.52
CA THR A 10 -1.31 -52.18 -22.22
C THR A 10 -0.08 -51.35 -21.77
N LYS A 11 0.79 -52.01 -20.99
CA LYS A 11 2.11 -51.57 -20.49
C LYS A 11 3.16 -51.42 -21.60
N GLY A 12 4.07 -50.46 -21.44
CA GLY A 12 5.40 -50.45 -22.07
C GLY A 12 6.49 -50.07 -21.04
N LYS A 13 7.48 -50.96 -20.85
CA LYS A 13 8.69 -50.76 -20.03
C LYS A 13 9.76 -50.03 -20.85
N GLY A 14 10.58 -49.18 -20.21
CA GLY A 14 11.84 -48.66 -20.75
C GLY A 14 12.64 -47.95 -19.65
N ASN A 15 13.90 -48.36 -19.46
CA ASN A 15 14.78 -48.02 -18.35
C ASN A 15 15.56 -46.70 -18.53
N GLU A 16 16.06 -46.22 -17.38
CA GLU A 16 17.31 -45.49 -17.10
C GLU A 16 17.51 -44.03 -17.56
N ALA A 17 17.75 -43.21 -16.52
CA ALA A 17 18.71 -42.09 -16.45
C ALA A 17 18.46 -40.83 -17.31
N ASP A 18 17.79 -39.82 -16.72
CA ASP A 18 18.41 -38.50 -16.64
C ASP A 18 17.97 -37.77 -15.36
N LYS A 19 18.96 -37.34 -14.59
CA LYS A 19 18.84 -36.73 -13.27
C LYS A 19 19.03 -35.23 -13.47
N LYS A 20 17.96 -34.51 -13.79
CA LYS A 20 17.87 -33.05 -13.62
C LYS A 20 16.77 -32.72 -12.64
N SER A 21 17.14 -32.01 -11.58
CA SER A 21 16.29 -31.50 -10.51
C SER A 21 15.18 -30.62 -11.07
N ASN A 22 14.04 -31.24 -11.38
CA ASN A 22 12.79 -30.58 -11.69
C ASN A 22 12.08 -30.35 -10.36
N ILE A 23 12.19 -29.14 -9.81
CA ILE A 23 11.27 -28.70 -8.76
C ILE A 23 9.90 -28.65 -9.45
N PRO A 24 8.90 -29.44 -9.00
CA PRO A 24 7.64 -29.55 -9.72
C PRO A 24 6.94 -28.19 -9.70
N SER A 25 6.57 -27.68 -10.88
CA SER A 25 5.89 -26.38 -11.05
C SER A 25 4.58 -26.29 -10.26
N GLU A 26 3.95 -27.43 -9.98
CA GLU A 26 2.79 -27.56 -9.10
C GLU A 26 3.02 -26.99 -7.70
N MET A 27 4.28 -26.97 -7.21
CA MET A 27 4.55 -26.41 -5.88
C MET A 27 4.45 -24.89 -5.84
N VAL A 28 5.01 -24.24 -6.86
CA VAL A 28 5.03 -22.78 -6.94
C VAL A 28 3.61 -22.26 -7.17
N ASP A 29 2.81 -23.02 -7.92
CA ASP A 29 1.42 -22.69 -8.19
C ASP A 29 0.54 -22.76 -6.92
N TYR A 30 0.81 -23.63 -5.94
CA TYR A 30 0.03 -23.64 -4.68
C TYR A 30 0.32 -22.43 -3.80
N GLU A 31 1.57 -21.96 -3.70
CA GLU A 31 1.88 -20.78 -2.89
C GLU A 31 1.35 -19.51 -3.53
N VAL A 32 1.48 -19.41 -4.86
CA VAL A 32 0.95 -18.28 -5.63
C VAL A 32 -0.59 -18.29 -5.63
N SER A 33 -1.22 -19.47 -5.67
CA SER A 33 -2.67 -19.62 -5.59
C SER A 33 -3.19 -19.33 -4.18
N ALA A 34 -2.55 -19.84 -3.13
CA ALA A 34 -2.90 -19.54 -1.74
C ALA A 34 -2.73 -18.05 -1.40
N ALA A 35 -1.67 -17.40 -1.88
CA ALA A 35 -1.47 -15.96 -1.69
C ALA A 35 -2.54 -15.13 -2.44
N LYS A 36 -2.94 -15.55 -3.64
CA LYS A 36 -4.02 -14.92 -4.40
C LYS A 36 -5.39 -15.15 -3.77
N ASP A 37 -5.62 -16.35 -3.22
CA ASP A 37 -6.90 -16.75 -2.61
C ASP A 37 -7.12 -16.04 -1.27
N VAL A 38 -6.08 -15.93 -0.43
CA VAL A 38 -6.11 -15.12 0.79
C VAL A 38 -6.29 -13.63 0.46
N GLY A 39 -5.60 -13.11 -0.56
CA GLY A 39 -5.79 -11.74 -1.02
C GLY A 39 -7.21 -11.46 -1.52
N SER A 40 -7.80 -12.42 -2.23
CA SER A 40 -9.19 -12.37 -2.73
C SER A 40 -10.21 -12.40 -1.60
N HIS A 41 -10.04 -13.31 -0.63
CA HIS A 41 -10.94 -13.43 0.52
C HIS A 41 -10.88 -12.23 1.47
N VAL A 42 -9.70 -11.67 1.69
CA VAL A 42 -9.56 -10.40 2.44
C VAL A 42 -10.23 -9.26 1.67
N SER A 43 -9.99 -9.15 0.35
CA SER A 43 -10.64 -8.14 -0.49
C SER A 43 -12.16 -8.25 -0.46
N GLN A 44 -12.70 -9.47 -0.51
CA GLN A 44 -14.15 -9.74 -0.43
C GLN A 44 -14.72 -9.46 0.96
N LEU A 45 -14.01 -9.80 2.04
CA LEU A 45 -14.45 -9.49 3.41
C LEU A 45 -14.42 -7.97 3.68
N LEU A 46 -13.38 -7.28 3.21
CA LEU A 46 -13.31 -5.83 3.25
C LEU A 46 -14.46 -5.18 2.46
N ARG A 47 -14.80 -5.76 1.30
CA ARG A 47 -15.92 -5.32 0.47
C ARG A 47 -17.29 -5.55 1.14
N THR A 48 -17.43 -6.63 1.91
CA THR A 48 -18.72 -7.08 2.50
C THR A 48 -18.98 -6.47 3.88
N ILE A 49 -17.95 -6.20 4.68
CA ILE A 49 -18.10 -5.74 6.08
C ILE A 49 -18.30 -4.22 6.18
N GLY A 50 -17.83 -3.41 5.22
CA GLY A 50 -17.72 -1.96 5.45
C GLY A 50 -18.16 -1.02 4.35
N ASN A 51 -18.76 -1.50 3.25
CA ASN A 51 -18.96 -0.67 2.06
C ASN A 51 -17.63 0.01 1.60
N TRP A 52 -16.48 -0.63 1.87
CA TRP A 52 -15.13 -0.22 1.46
C TRP A 52 -14.88 -0.36 -0.05
N SER A 53 -15.90 -0.77 -0.81
CA SER A 53 -15.85 -0.84 -2.28
C SER A 53 -15.74 0.53 -2.97
N ARG A 54 -15.91 1.64 -2.24
CA ARG A 54 -15.57 2.98 -2.72
C ARG A 54 -14.16 3.35 -2.23
N PRO A 55 -13.33 4.04 -3.02
CA PRO A 55 -12.01 4.51 -2.63
C PRO A 55 -12.12 5.58 -1.53
N SER A 56 -12.51 5.14 -0.34
CA SER A 56 -12.61 5.94 0.87
C SER A 56 -11.23 5.92 1.51
N GLY A 57 -10.63 7.10 1.68
CA GLY A 57 -9.25 7.18 2.18
C GLY A 57 -9.12 6.74 3.64
N HIS A 58 -10.23 6.58 4.36
CA HIS A 58 -10.26 5.99 5.70
C HIS A 58 -9.77 4.55 5.71
N GLY A 59 -10.35 3.68 4.87
CA GLY A 59 -9.98 2.26 4.86
C GLY A 59 -8.54 2.04 4.42
N LEU A 60 -8.10 2.81 3.41
CA LEU A 60 -6.72 2.75 2.93
C LEU A 60 -5.71 3.20 4.00
N TYR A 61 -6.03 4.26 4.75
CA TYR A 61 -5.20 4.70 5.88
C TYR A 61 -5.14 3.64 6.98
N MET A 62 -6.28 3.05 7.37
CA MET A 62 -6.33 2.03 8.41
C MET A 62 -5.51 0.78 8.04
N PHE A 63 -5.63 0.31 6.79
CA PHE A 63 -4.87 -0.85 6.34
C PHE A 63 -3.37 -0.58 6.30
N ARG A 64 -2.93 0.54 5.70
CA ARG A 64 -1.51 0.87 5.61
C ARG A 64 -0.88 1.16 6.98
N SER A 65 -1.59 1.86 7.86
CA SER A 65 -1.10 2.13 9.21
C SER A 65 -0.94 0.86 10.03
N MET A 66 -1.88 -0.09 9.94
CA MET A 66 -1.78 -1.39 10.59
C MET A 66 -0.58 -2.20 10.08
N PHE A 67 -0.36 -2.21 8.77
CA PHE A 67 0.77 -2.92 8.17
C PHE A 67 2.11 -2.33 8.62
N VAL A 68 2.25 -1.00 8.58
CA VAL A 68 3.47 -0.29 9.01
C VAL A 68 3.72 -0.43 10.51
N ALA A 69 2.67 -0.32 11.33
CA ALA A 69 2.79 -0.47 12.77
C ALA A 69 3.16 -1.92 13.15
N SER A 70 2.58 -2.92 12.48
CA SER A 70 2.87 -4.33 12.73
C SER A 70 4.29 -4.72 12.31
N SER A 71 4.76 -4.23 11.16
CA SER A 71 6.14 -4.49 10.72
C SER A 71 7.16 -3.83 11.64
N THR A 72 6.91 -2.59 12.06
CA THR A 72 7.75 -1.89 13.04
C THR A 72 7.74 -2.60 14.40
N ALA A 73 6.57 -3.06 14.86
CA ALA A 73 6.43 -3.83 16.08
C ALA A 73 7.23 -5.13 16.03
N ALA A 74 7.18 -5.87 14.93
CA ALA A 74 7.94 -7.10 14.76
C ALA A 74 9.45 -6.85 14.80
N LEU A 75 9.96 -5.85 14.05
CA LEU A 75 11.39 -5.55 14.00
C LEU A 75 11.92 -5.06 15.36
N VAL A 76 11.23 -4.10 15.97
CA VAL A 76 11.61 -3.58 17.29
C VAL A 76 11.45 -4.68 18.34
N GLY A 77 10.37 -5.46 18.29
CA GLY A 77 10.14 -6.61 19.16
C GLY A 77 11.28 -7.61 19.11
N LEU A 78 11.68 -8.06 17.92
CA LEU A 78 12.80 -9.00 17.74
C LEU A 78 14.13 -8.41 18.22
N ALA A 79 14.41 -7.13 17.92
CA ALA A 79 15.63 -6.46 18.38
C ALA A 79 15.67 -6.36 19.92
N THR A 80 14.54 -6.00 20.54
CA THR A 80 14.44 -5.86 21.99
C THR A 80 14.45 -7.22 22.69
N ALA A 81 13.89 -8.26 22.06
CA ALA A 81 13.95 -9.64 22.53
C ALA A 81 15.39 -10.17 22.57
N ALA A 82 16.17 -9.91 21.51
CA ALA A 82 17.57 -10.30 21.43
C ALA A 82 18.38 -9.60 22.55
N ALA A 83 18.17 -8.30 22.74
CA ALA A 83 18.83 -7.53 23.81
C ALA A 83 18.43 -8.02 25.21
N ALA A 84 17.13 -8.23 25.46
CA ALA A 84 16.63 -8.68 26.76
C ALA A 84 17.04 -10.13 27.07
N GLY A 85 17.13 -10.99 26.05
CA GLY A 85 17.63 -12.36 26.19
C GLY A 85 19.07 -12.41 26.70
N ILE A 86 19.93 -11.50 26.25
CA ILE A 86 21.32 -11.40 26.70
C ILE A 86 21.41 -10.90 28.14
N VAL A 87 20.57 -9.93 28.54
CA VAL A 87 20.70 -9.24 29.84
C VAL A 87 19.94 -9.96 30.96
N THR A 88 18.74 -10.49 30.67
CA THR A 88 17.81 -10.99 31.70
C THR A 88 17.40 -12.46 31.50
N GLY A 89 17.82 -13.10 30.40
CA GLY A 89 17.41 -14.47 30.06
C GLY A 89 15.95 -14.63 29.62
N SER A 90 15.12 -13.59 29.76
CA SER A 90 13.71 -13.58 29.34
C SER A 90 13.51 -12.74 28.07
N GLY A 91 13.81 -13.35 26.92
CA GLY A 91 13.61 -12.70 25.61
C GLY A 91 12.14 -12.39 25.29
N SER A 92 11.19 -13.14 25.86
CA SER A 92 9.75 -12.95 25.64
C SER A 92 9.23 -11.63 26.23
N LEU A 93 9.73 -11.22 27.40
CA LEU A 93 9.33 -9.95 28.02
C LEU A 93 9.87 -8.75 27.23
N GLY A 94 11.11 -8.86 26.73
CA GLY A 94 11.70 -7.88 25.82
C GLY A 94 10.94 -7.79 24.50
N PHE A 95 10.53 -8.94 23.93
CA PHE A 95 9.69 -8.97 22.74
C PHE A 95 8.37 -8.25 22.95
N LEU A 96 7.67 -8.52 24.05
CA LEU A 96 6.37 -7.94 24.36
C LEU A 96 6.46 -6.41 24.48
N LEU A 97 7.36 -5.92 25.34
CA LEU A 97 7.53 -4.48 25.57
C LEU A 97 8.05 -3.77 24.31
N GLY A 98 9.04 -4.37 23.63
CA GLY A 98 9.57 -3.84 22.38
C GLY A 98 8.54 -3.77 21.27
N SER A 99 7.70 -4.80 21.12
CA SER A 99 6.64 -4.82 20.10
C SER A 99 5.57 -3.77 20.38
N CYS A 100 5.15 -3.58 21.65
CA CYS A 100 4.19 -2.54 22.00
C CYS A 100 4.73 -1.14 21.71
N VAL A 101 5.98 -0.86 22.10
CA VAL A 101 6.64 0.42 21.83
C VAL A 101 6.83 0.63 20.32
N GLY A 102 7.25 -0.41 19.60
CA GLY A 102 7.41 -0.39 18.15
C GLY A 102 6.09 -0.16 17.42
N PHE A 103 5.00 -0.77 17.88
CA PHE A 103 3.67 -0.59 17.31
C PHE A 103 3.17 0.85 17.48
N VAL A 104 3.24 1.38 18.70
CA VAL A 104 2.83 2.76 19.00
C VAL A 104 3.72 3.75 18.27
N GLY A 105 5.04 3.55 18.31
CA GLY A 105 6.01 4.38 17.61
C GLY A 105 5.79 4.39 16.10
N GLY A 106 5.59 3.23 15.49
CA GLY A 106 5.28 3.08 14.07
C GLY A 106 3.96 3.75 13.69
N SER A 107 2.92 3.57 14.50
CA SER A 107 1.59 4.19 14.29
C SER A 107 1.67 5.72 14.34
N VAL A 108 2.35 6.27 15.37
CA VAL A 108 2.54 7.72 15.53
C VAL A 108 3.41 8.29 14.42
N HIS A 109 4.48 7.59 14.04
CA HIS A 109 5.36 8.02 12.95
C HIS A 109 4.60 8.07 11.63
N TYR A 110 3.86 7.01 11.30
CA TYR A 110 3.04 6.94 10.09
C TYR A 110 1.97 8.04 10.06
N TYR A 111 1.27 8.26 11.17
CA TYR A 111 0.30 9.35 11.29
C TYR A 111 0.93 10.72 10.99
N ARG A 112 2.08 11.02 11.60
CA ARG A 112 2.78 12.31 11.39
C ARG A 112 3.26 12.46 9.95
N GLN A 113 3.70 11.36 9.33
CA GLN A 113 4.12 11.36 7.93
C GLN A 113 2.95 11.65 6.99
N CYS A 114 1.84 10.91 7.14
CA CYS A 114 0.63 11.15 6.37
C CYS A 114 0.09 12.56 6.58
N LEU A 115 0.12 13.08 7.81
CA LEU A 115 -0.31 14.45 8.09
C LEU A 115 0.55 15.47 7.35
N ARG A 116 1.88 15.32 7.36
CA ARG A 116 2.78 16.22 6.62
C ARG A 116 2.48 16.19 5.13
N GLN A 117 2.36 15.01 4.54
CA GLN A 117 2.07 14.86 3.12
C GLN A 117 0.71 15.47 2.76
N ALA A 118 -0.32 15.20 3.57
CA ALA A 118 -1.64 15.76 3.37
C ALA A 118 -1.67 17.29 3.49
N LEU A 119 -0.88 17.89 4.39
CA LEU A 119 -0.74 19.34 4.53
C LEU A 119 -0.03 19.97 3.32
N VAL A 120 1.02 19.34 2.80
CA VAL A 120 1.72 19.80 1.59
C VAL A 120 0.79 19.73 0.38
N SER A 121 0.09 18.61 0.19
CA SER A 121 -0.89 18.47 -0.89
C SER A 121 -2.07 19.43 -0.76
N LEU A 122 -2.45 19.82 0.46
CA LEU A 122 -3.45 20.85 0.71
C LEU A 122 -3.00 22.23 0.23
N ASP A 123 -1.73 22.59 0.43
CA ASP A 123 -1.19 23.87 -0.01
C ASP A 123 -1.00 23.92 -1.54
N GLU A 124 -0.56 22.82 -2.16
CA GLU A 124 -0.36 22.73 -3.62
C GLU A 124 -1.68 22.65 -4.40
N HIS A 125 -2.61 21.82 -3.92
CA HIS A 125 -3.85 21.48 -4.63
C HIS A 125 -5.09 21.63 -3.72
N PRO A 126 -5.40 22.84 -3.23
CA PRO A 126 -6.46 23.07 -2.23
C PRO A 126 -7.86 22.73 -2.73
N SER A 127 -8.16 22.99 -4.02
CA SER A 127 -9.46 22.71 -4.62
C SER A 127 -9.72 21.20 -4.77
N LEU A 128 -8.70 20.43 -5.13
CA LEU A 128 -8.78 18.98 -5.23
C LEU A 128 -9.00 18.36 -3.83
N MET A 129 -8.22 18.83 -2.85
CA MET A 129 -8.37 18.40 -1.46
C MET A 129 -9.75 18.76 -0.88
N GLN A 130 -10.30 19.94 -1.20
CA GLN A 130 -11.65 20.32 -0.82
C GLN A 130 -12.71 19.41 -1.41
N LEU A 131 -12.58 19.03 -2.68
CA LEU A 131 -13.49 18.09 -3.34
C LEU A 131 -13.51 16.75 -2.61
N HIS A 132 -12.34 16.17 -2.31
CA HIS A 132 -12.27 14.91 -1.57
C HIS A 132 -12.72 15.04 -0.12
N LEU A 133 -12.50 16.18 0.55
CA LEU A 133 -13.06 16.46 1.88
C LEU A 133 -14.59 16.50 1.86
N ALA A 134 -15.20 17.22 0.90
CA ALA A 134 -16.64 17.28 0.75
C ALA A 134 -17.24 15.91 0.38
N TYR A 135 -16.54 15.14 -0.45
CA TYR A 135 -16.96 13.80 -0.86
C TYR A 135 -16.92 12.79 0.28
N ASN A 136 -15.84 12.77 1.07
CA ASN A 136 -15.70 11.83 2.19
C ASN A 136 -16.58 12.24 3.40
N PHE A 137 -16.87 13.55 3.56
CA PHE A 137 -17.58 14.08 4.72
C PHE A 137 -18.67 15.11 4.34
N PRO A 138 -19.74 14.71 3.64
CA PRO A 138 -20.79 15.64 3.22
C PRO A 138 -21.50 16.31 4.41
N TRP A 139 -21.56 15.65 5.57
CA TRP A 139 -22.22 16.19 6.78
C TRP A 139 -21.41 17.26 7.51
N LEU A 140 -20.12 17.43 7.21
CA LEU A 140 -19.23 18.40 7.87
C LEU A 140 -19.16 19.75 7.13
N GLY A 141 -19.80 19.87 5.97
CA GLY A 141 -19.92 21.16 5.26
C GLY A 141 -18.62 21.69 4.64
N TYR A 142 -17.61 20.84 4.43
CA TYR A 142 -16.30 21.26 3.90
C TYR A 142 -16.36 21.87 2.48
N GLN A 143 -17.45 21.66 1.76
CA GLN A 143 -17.74 22.30 0.47
C GLN A 143 -17.86 23.83 0.55
N HIS A 144 -18.16 24.39 1.72
CA HIS A 144 -18.30 25.84 1.92
C HIS A 144 -17.04 26.50 2.48
N LEU A 145 -15.96 25.74 2.70
CA LEU A 145 -14.70 26.32 3.16
C LEU A 145 -14.12 27.28 2.12
N HIS A 146 -13.71 28.46 2.57
CA HIS A 146 -12.99 29.39 1.72
C HIS A 146 -11.55 28.93 1.50
N ARG A 147 -10.96 29.32 0.36
CA ARG A 147 -9.59 28.96 0.00
C ARG A 147 -8.55 29.43 1.04
N CYS A 148 -8.80 30.54 1.73
CA CYS A 148 -7.95 31.00 2.84
C CYS A 148 -7.96 30.07 4.06
N GLN A 149 -9.04 29.31 4.26
CA GLN A 149 -9.19 28.33 5.35
C GLN A 149 -8.57 26.97 4.99
N LEU A 150 -8.29 26.71 3.71
CA LEU A 150 -7.63 25.52 3.18
C LEU A 150 -6.11 25.74 3.03
N ARG A 151 -5.47 26.20 4.10
CA ARG A 151 -4.02 26.35 4.20
C ARG A 151 -3.48 25.48 5.32
N SER A 152 -2.29 24.94 5.15
CA SER A 152 -1.65 24.06 6.14
C SER A 152 -1.58 24.67 7.54
N GLU A 153 -1.34 25.98 7.66
CA GLU A 153 -1.28 26.71 8.94
C GLU A 153 -2.53 26.52 9.80
N ASN A 154 -3.71 26.60 9.18
CA ASN A 154 -5.00 26.48 9.86
C ASN A 154 -5.33 25.04 10.28
N TRP A 155 -4.70 24.04 9.66
CA TRP A 155 -4.97 22.62 9.88
C TRP A 155 -3.91 21.96 10.78
N ARG A 156 -2.68 22.47 10.78
CA ARG A 156 -1.55 21.93 11.56
C ARG A 156 -1.75 22.07 13.07
N GLY A 157 -2.34 23.18 13.52
CA GLY A 157 -2.69 23.42 14.93
C GLY A 157 -4.12 23.00 15.31
N GLY A 158 -4.89 22.46 14.37
CA GLY A 158 -6.29 22.11 14.58
C GLY A 158 -6.51 20.81 15.38
N SER A 159 -7.79 20.50 15.64
CA SER A 159 -8.19 19.25 16.31
C SER A 159 -7.72 18.00 15.56
N PHE A 160 -7.33 16.95 16.29
CA PHE A 160 -6.95 15.64 15.75
C PHE A 160 -7.99 15.05 14.80
N SER A 161 -9.28 15.27 15.07
CA SER A 161 -10.36 14.80 14.19
C SER A 161 -10.29 15.46 12.82
N ARG A 162 -10.02 16.77 12.78
CA ARG A 162 -9.86 17.53 11.54
C ARG A 162 -8.62 17.11 10.76
N GLN A 163 -7.52 16.82 11.47
CA GLN A 163 -6.30 16.27 10.87
C GLN A 163 -6.53 14.86 10.30
N GLY A 164 -7.27 14.00 11.02
CA GLY A 164 -7.65 12.68 10.54
C GLY A 164 -8.52 12.75 9.27
N ASN A 165 -9.48 13.68 9.23
CA ASN A 165 -10.31 13.91 8.05
C ASN A 165 -9.47 14.38 6.85
N LEU A 166 -8.47 15.22 7.09
CA LEU A 166 -7.55 15.67 6.04
C LEU A 166 -6.72 14.51 5.49
N ILE A 167 -6.18 13.64 6.36
CA ILE A 167 -5.43 12.45 5.95
C ILE A 167 -6.33 11.53 5.13
N ALA A 168 -7.57 11.32 5.55
CA ALA A 168 -8.52 10.49 4.81
C ALA A 168 -8.85 11.09 3.44
N ALA A 169 -9.07 12.40 3.36
CA ALA A 169 -9.27 13.07 2.07
C ALA A 169 -8.04 12.95 1.17
N TRP A 170 -6.84 13.10 1.72
CA TRP A 170 -5.58 12.95 0.98
C TRP A 170 -5.39 11.53 0.44
N MET A 171 -5.67 10.51 1.25
CA MET A 171 -5.60 9.10 0.84
C MET A 171 -6.63 8.75 -0.24
N SER A 172 -7.79 9.42 -0.23
CA SER A 172 -8.79 9.29 -1.31
C SER A 172 -8.36 10.02 -2.58
N ALA A 173 -7.64 11.14 -2.43
CA ALA A 173 -7.12 11.95 -3.51
C ALA A 173 -5.81 11.41 -4.12
N SER A 174 -5.16 10.42 -3.49
CA SER A 174 -3.81 9.99 -3.87
C SER A 174 -3.70 9.60 -5.34
N GLY A 175 -4.67 8.87 -5.87
CA GLY A 175 -4.67 8.49 -7.30
C GLY A 175 -4.79 9.69 -8.24
N ALA A 176 -5.58 10.71 -7.88
CA ALA A 176 -5.69 11.93 -8.68
C ALA A 176 -4.44 12.81 -8.56
N LEU A 177 -3.79 12.82 -7.40
CA LEU A 177 -2.52 13.51 -7.18
C LEU A 177 -1.39 12.86 -7.99
N ASP A 178 -1.33 11.53 -8.02
CA ASP A 178 -0.36 10.77 -8.82
C ASP A 178 -0.54 11.08 -10.31
N GLU A 179 -1.76 11.10 -10.83
CA GLU A 179 -2.03 11.44 -12.24
C GLU A 179 -1.64 12.89 -12.61
N ILE A 180 -1.79 13.84 -11.67
CA ILE A 180 -1.31 15.21 -11.86
C ILE A 180 0.22 15.25 -11.86
N HIS A 181 0.86 14.48 -10.99
CA HIS A 181 2.31 14.39 -10.91
C HIS A 181 2.90 13.78 -12.17
N ASP A 182 2.35 12.66 -12.63
CA ASP A 182 2.78 11.97 -13.86
C ASP A 182 2.67 12.87 -15.08
N ARG A 183 1.56 13.62 -15.21
CA ARG A 183 1.41 14.62 -16.29
C ARG A 183 2.46 15.73 -16.22
N LYS A 184 2.78 16.24 -15.03
CA LYS A 184 3.84 17.25 -14.86
C LYS A 184 5.21 16.68 -15.22
N THR A 185 5.51 15.46 -14.78
CA THR A 185 6.78 14.78 -15.06
C THR A 185 6.96 14.52 -16.56
N ALA A 186 5.91 14.08 -17.25
CA ALA A 186 5.94 13.88 -18.70
C ALA A 186 6.30 15.17 -19.46
N LEU A 187 5.69 16.31 -19.10
CA LEU A 187 5.98 17.61 -19.73
C LEU A 187 7.43 18.06 -19.48
N ILE A 188 7.96 17.82 -18.28
CA ILE A 188 9.35 18.13 -17.95
C ILE A 188 10.28 17.22 -18.75
N LEU A 189 9.97 15.93 -18.86
CA LEU A 189 10.76 14.96 -19.61
C LEU A 189 10.81 15.33 -21.10
N GLU A 190 9.67 15.69 -21.70
CA GLU A 190 9.61 16.20 -23.08
C GLU A 190 10.48 17.45 -23.29
N ALA A 191 10.46 18.38 -22.32
CA ALA A 191 11.29 19.57 -22.37
C ALA A 191 12.80 19.24 -22.28
N ILE A 192 13.18 18.29 -21.42
CA ILE A 192 14.56 17.81 -21.28
C ILE A 192 15.00 17.11 -22.57
N VAL A 193 14.22 16.16 -23.09
CA VAL A 193 14.52 15.45 -24.35
C VAL A 193 14.67 16.42 -25.51
N LYS A 194 13.79 17.41 -25.62
CA LYS A 194 13.91 18.48 -26.63
C LYS A 194 15.18 19.30 -26.46
N GLN A 195 15.60 19.57 -25.23
CA GLN A 195 16.84 20.29 -24.93
C GLN A 195 18.08 19.45 -25.23
N GLU A 196 18.04 18.14 -25.00
CA GLU A 196 19.13 17.21 -25.31
C GLU A 196 19.25 16.95 -26.81
N ALA A 197 18.13 16.83 -27.53
CA ALA A 197 18.10 16.79 -28.99
C ALA A 197 18.68 18.07 -29.60
N ALA A 198 18.35 19.24 -29.03
CA ALA A 198 18.91 20.53 -29.48
C ALA A 198 20.41 20.68 -29.18
N LYS A 199 20.96 19.92 -28.21
CA LYS A 199 22.38 19.87 -27.90
C LYS A 199 23.14 18.78 -28.69
N GLY A 200 22.46 17.98 -29.52
CA GLY A 200 23.07 16.96 -30.37
C GLY A 200 23.65 15.76 -29.61
N LEU A 201 23.13 15.45 -28.41
CA LEU A 201 23.64 14.38 -27.53
C LEU A 201 22.88 13.05 -27.65
N ILE A 202 21.77 13.02 -28.39
CA ILE A 202 21.04 11.79 -28.71
C ILE A 202 21.43 11.44 -30.15
N GLU A 203 22.54 10.72 -30.31
CA GLU A 203 22.83 10.00 -31.55
C GLU A 203 21.80 8.88 -31.67
N ASP A 204 20.98 8.92 -32.72
CA ASP A 204 20.09 7.83 -33.13
C ASP A 204 20.93 6.56 -33.34
N ARG A 205 20.98 5.68 -32.34
CA ARG A 205 21.42 4.30 -32.53
C ARG A 205 20.24 3.47 -33.02
N GLU A 206 19.89 3.67 -34.29
CA GLU A 206 19.15 2.67 -35.07
C GLU A 206 20.17 1.63 -35.57
N GLU A 207 20.15 0.42 -34.98
CA GLU A 207 20.65 -0.83 -35.59
C GLU A 207 19.54 -1.88 -35.54
#